data_AF-A0A498FZE3-F1
#
_entry.id   AF-A0A498FZE3-F1
#
_cell.length_a   1.000
_cell.length_b   1.000
_cell.length_c   1.000
_cell.angle_alpha   90.00
_cell.angle_beta   90.00
_cell.angle_gamma   90.00
#
_symmetry.space_group_name_H-M   'P 1'
#
loop_
_entity.id
_entity.type
_entity.pdbx_description
1 polymer ?
#
loop_
_entity_poly.entity_id
_entity_poly.type
_entity_poly.pdbx_seq_one_letter_code
_entity_poly.pdbx_strand_id
1 'polypeptide(L)'
;LAFGSQFPDLIDKPLAYLEILRYGRSLAHSVFTFTICSLAVWWATTRLRSRWTAESLPERLRTATPAAFALGYASHLLGDTYQFFLAGDLWATRFLVYPLYSVPVSPADDVAPWVRLFRIYQEMGTHPQVNLIILAIAMFVGLRLYHRKHPRSDCV
;
A
#
# COMPACT_ATOMS: atom_id res chain seq x y z
N LEU A 1 0.50 -5.36 13.67
CA LEU A 1 0.53 -5.82 12.28
C LEU A 1 -0.04 -4.78 11.33
N ALA A 2 -1.35 -4.46 11.41
CA ALA A 2 -1.96 -3.43 10.57
C ALA A 2 -1.17 -2.10 10.54
N PHE A 3 -0.87 -1.52 11.71
CA PHE A 3 -0.03 -0.32 11.80
C PHE A 3 1.34 -0.48 11.15
N GLY A 4 2.07 -1.56 11.47
CA GLY A 4 3.40 -1.81 10.88
C GLY A 4 3.35 -1.92 9.36
N SER A 5 2.34 -2.60 8.81
CA SER A 5 2.17 -2.73 7.36
C SER A 5 1.88 -1.41 6.67
N GLN A 6 1.14 -0.50 7.32
CA GLN A 6 0.80 0.79 6.70
C GLN A 6 1.80 1.89 7.02
N PHE A 7 2.70 1.68 7.99
CA PHE A 7 3.60 2.70 8.51
C PHE A 7 4.44 3.39 7.43
N PRO A 8 5.08 2.67 6.48
CA PRO A 8 5.89 3.31 5.43
C PRO A 8 5.10 4.32 4.61
N ASP A 9 3.90 3.92 4.18
CA ASP A 9 2.98 4.74 3.38
C ASP A 9 2.44 5.93 4.17
N LEU A 10 2.14 5.75 5.46
CA LEU A 10 1.67 6.82 6.33
C LEU A 10 2.72 7.91 6.57
N ILE A 11 4.00 7.61 6.38
CA ILE A 11 5.08 8.60 6.45
C ILE A 11 5.38 9.17 5.07
N ASP A 12 5.71 8.33 4.09
CA ASP A 12 6.28 8.79 2.83
C ASP A 12 5.25 9.49 1.95
N LYS A 13 4.00 9.02 1.91
CA LYS A 13 2.98 9.62 1.04
C LYS A 13 2.63 11.04 1.49
N PRO A 14 2.29 11.31 2.76
CA PRO A 14 2.04 12.69 3.19
C PRO A 14 3.25 13.60 2.98
N LEU A 15 4.46 13.13 3.27
CA LEU A 15 5.68 13.93 3.07
C LEU A 15 5.94 14.22 1.59
N ALA A 16 5.62 13.29 0.69
CA ALA A 16 5.69 13.54 -0.75
C ALA A 16 4.61 14.52 -1.22
N TYR A 17 3.41 14.46 -0.66
CA TYR A 17 2.32 15.38 -0.99
C TYR A 17 2.61 16.81 -0.54
N LEU A 18 3.38 16.96 0.54
CA LEU A 18 3.88 18.25 1.02
C LEU A 18 5.19 18.67 0.33
N GLU A 19 5.61 17.96 -0.72
CA GLU A 19 6.83 18.22 -1.49
C GLU A 19 8.13 18.18 -0.66
N ILE A 20 8.08 17.61 0.55
CA ILE A 20 9.25 17.40 1.42
C ILE A 20 10.10 16.25 0.86
N LEU A 21 9.44 15.19 0.38
CA LEU A 21 10.08 14.08 -0.33
C LEU A 21 9.75 14.17 -1.81
N ARG A 22 10.76 14.05 -2.67
CA ARG A 22 10.54 13.99 -4.13
C ARG A 22 9.86 12.69 -4.60
N TYR A 23 9.82 11.68 -3.74
CA TYR A 23 9.35 10.35 -4.10
C TYR A 23 8.59 9.72 -2.93
N GLY A 24 7.34 9.29 -3.19
CA GLY A 24 6.42 8.74 -2.18
C GLY A 24 6.78 7.36 -1.65
N ARG A 25 7.94 6.82 -2.03
CA ARG A 25 8.50 5.56 -1.56
C ARG A 25 10.01 5.73 -1.37
N SER A 26 10.43 6.38 -0.29
CA SER A 26 11.83 6.77 -0.08
C SER A 26 12.28 6.62 1.38
N LEU A 27 11.93 7.56 2.25
CA LEU A 27 12.44 7.62 3.62
C LEU A 27 12.02 6.43 4.48
N ALA A 28 10.72 6.22 4.67
CA ALA A 28 10.18 5.11 5.45
C ALA A 28 10.06 3.82 4.66
N HIS A 29 10.37 3.82 3.36
CA HIS A 29 10.58 2.58 2.62
C HIS A 29 12.05 2.11 2.63
N SER A 30 12.93 2.80 3.37
CA SER A 30 14.33 2.42 3.56
C SER A 30 14.51 1.36 4.66
N VAL A 31 15.44 0.43 4.46
CA VAL A 31 15.84 -0.56 5.48
C VAL A 31 16.45 0.10 6.72
N PHE A 32 17.05 1.28 6.56
CA PHE A 32 17.61 2.04 7.68
C PHE A 32 16.50 2.56 8.59
N THR A 33 15.49 3.22 8.01
CA THR A 33 14.33 3.72 8.76
C THR A 33 13.52 2.56 9.35
N PHE A 34 13.33 1.46 8.60
CA PHE A 34 12.75 0.23 9.13
C PHE A 34 13.46 -0.25 10.39
N THR A 35 14.79 -0.33 10.34
CA THR A 35 15.62 -0.80 11.47
C THR A 35 15.47 0.15 12.67
N ILE A 36 15.63 1.45 12.45
CA ILE A 36 15.51 2.47 13.51
C ILE A 36 14.13 2.44 14.16
N CYS A 37 13.05 2.44 13.37
CA CYS A 37 11.69 2.43 13.89
C CYS A 37 11.38 1.11 14.62
N SER A 38 11.80 -0.04 14.09
CA SER A 38 11.58 -1.34 14.74
C SER A 38 12.32 -1.42 16.08
N LEU A 39 13.56 -0.93 16.14
CA LEU A 39 14.32 -0.82 17.38
C LEU A 39 13.68 0.17 18.36
N ALA A 40 13.18 1.31 17.89
CA ALA A 40 12.50 2.30 18.73
C ALA A 40 11.23 1.72 19.36
N VAL A 41 10.40 0.98 18.60
CA VAL A 41 9.20 0.30 19.11
C VAL A 41 9.59 -0.78 20.12
N TRP A 42 10.59 -1.61 19.80
CA TRP A 42 11.11 -2.60 20.74
C TRP A 42 11.60 -1.96 22.04
N TRP A 43 12.41 -0.91 21.95
CA TRP A 43 12.93 -0.18 23.10
C TRP A 43 11.81 0.47 23.93
N ALA A 44 10.85 1.14 23.29
CA ALA A 44 9.72 1.76 23.97
C ALA A 44 8.90 0.71 24.73
N THR A 45 8.61 -0.44 24.11
CA THR A 45 7.85 -1.51 24.76
C THR A 45 8.61 -2.15 25.92
N THR A 46 9.95 -2.29 25.85
CA THR A 46 10.75 -2.82 26.97
C THR A 46 10.82 -1.85 28.15
N ARG A 47 10.83 -0.54 27.91
CA ARG A 47 10.75 0.49 28.97
C ARG A 47 9.41 0.50 29.71
N LEU A 48 8.33 0.03 29.07
CA LEU A 48 6.99 -0.01 29.67
C LEU A 48 6.70 -1.26 30.52
N ARG A 49 7.67 -2.20 30.63
CA ARG A 49 7.51 -3.55 31.22
C ARG A 49 6.99 -3.58 32.67
N SER A 50 7.05 -2.49 33.43
CA SER A 50 6.68 -2.47 34.86
C SER A 50 5.26 -1.97 35.13
N ARG A 51 4.45 -1.67 34.10
CA ARG A 51 3.18 -0.94 34.30
C ARG A 51 1.93 -1.80 34.46
N TRP A 52 2.00 -3.08 34.11
CA TRP A 52 0.83 -3.97 34.10
C TRP A 52 1.14 -5.36 34.65
N THR A 53 0.10 -6.08 35.10
CA THR A 53 0.22 -7.47 35.55
C THR A 53 0.44 -8.41 34.35
N ALA A 54 1.18 -9.51 34.57
CA ALA A 54 1.60 -10.43 33.52
C ALA A 54 0.44 -11.01 32.68
N GLU A 55 -0.72 -11.24 33.31
CA GLU A 55 -1.90 -11.83 32.65
C GLU A 55 -2.80 -10.81 31.95
N SER A 56 -2.49 -9.52 32.06
CA SER A 56 -3.34 -8.48 31.50
C SER A 56 -3.22 -8.40 29.96
N LEU A 57 -4.35 -8.13 29.28
CA LEU A 57 -4.37 -7.91 27.83
C LEU A 57 -3.34 -6.84 27.37
N PRO A 58 -3.16 -5.70 28.07
CA PRO A 58 -2.12 -4.71 27.73
C PRO A 58 -0.71 -5.29 27.71
N GLU A 59 -0.36 -6.17 28.66
CA GLU A 59 0.97 -6.77 28.74
C GLU A 59 1.23 -7.76 27.60
N ARG A 60 0.21 -8.54 27.24
CA ARG A 60 0.25 -9.42 26.05
C ARG A 60 0.44 -8.61 24.77
N LEU A 61 -0.32 -7.53 24.60
CA LEU A 61 -0.18 -6.63 23.45
C LEU A 61 1.19 -5.96 23.43
N ARG A 62 1.68 -5.44 24.56
CA ARG A 62 3.01 -4.84 24.69
C ARG A 62 4.10 -5.79 24.22
N THR A 63 4.03 -7.06 24.63
CA THR A 63 5.02 -8.08 24.30
C THR A 63 4.97 -8.48 22.82
N ALA A 64 3.77 -8.58 22.23
CA ALA A 64 3.61 -8.90 20.81
C ALA A 64 3.88 -7.72 19.86
N THR A 65 3.76 -6.47 20.35
CA THR A 65 3.80 -5.26 19.53
C THR A 65 5.07 -5.11 18.69
N PRO A 66 6.30 -5.29 19.23
CA PRO A 66 7.52 -5.16 18.43
C PRO A 66 7.58 -6.11 17.24
N ALA A 67 7.29 -7.40 17.48
CA ALA A 67 7.29 -8.41 16.43
C ALA A 67 6.17 -8.12 15.41
N ALA A 68 4.97 -7.79 15.87
CA ALA A 68 3.84 -7.49 14.99
C ALA A 68 4.05 -6.20 14.18
N PHE A 69 4.80 -5.22 14.69
CA PHE A 69 5.18 -4.02 13.95
C PHE A 69 6.24 -4.36 12.89
N ALA A 70 7.35 -4.99 13.30
CA ALA A 70 8.45 -5.34 12.41
C ALA A 70 8.02 -6.28 11.28
N LEU A 71 7.23 -7.32 11.57
CA LEU A 71 6.70 -8.23 10.56
C LEU A 71 5.78 -7.51 9.57
N GLY A 72 4.91 -6.63 10.06
CA GLY A 72 4.02 -5.84 9.20
C GLY A 72 4.81 -4.96 8.24
N TYR A 73 5.78 -4.21 8.78
CA TYR A 73 6.64 -3.31 8.01
C TYR A 73 7.50 -4.08 7.01
N ALA A 74 8.15 -5.17 7.42
CA ALA A 74 8.93 -6.02 6.53
C ALA A 74 8.06 -6.61 5.40
N SER A 75 6.85 -7.05 5.71
CA SER A 75 5.91 -7.58 4.70
C SER A 75 5.55 -6.50 3.66
N HIS A 76 5.38 -5.25 4.09
CA HIS A 76 5.15 -4.13 3.18
C HIS A 76 6.35 -3.89 2.25
N LEU A 77 7.57 -3.81 2.80
CA LEU A 77 8.79 -3.65 2.00
C LEU A 77 8.99 -4.80 1.01
N LEU A 78 8.72 -6.04 1.43
CA LEU A 78 8.79 -7.21 0.56
C LEU A 78 7.74 -7.15 -0.55
N GLY A 79 6.50 -6.79 -0.21
CA GLY A 79 5.42 -6.61 -1.20
C GLY A 79 5.76 -5.56 -2.26
N ASP A 80 6.47 -4.51 -1.87
CA ASP A 80 6.90 -3.43 -2.77
C ASP A 80 8.12 -3.79 -3.64
N THR A 81 8.86 -4.84 -3.30
CA THR A 81 10.17 -5.13 -3.92
C THR A 81 10.28 -6.47 -4.62
N TYR A 82 9.46 -7.46 -4.26
CA TYR A 82 9.66 -8.84 -4.73
C TYR A 82 9.66 -8.98 -6.25
N GLN A 83 8.78 -8.26 -6.97
CA GLN A 83 8.74 -8.27 -8.43
C GLN A 83 10.02 -7.72 -9.05
N PHE A 84 10.56 -6.63 -8.50
CA PHE A 84 11.81 -6.04 -8.99
C PHE A 84 13.00 -6.97 -8.76
N PHE A 85 13.06 -7.64 -7.61
CA PHE A 85 14.09 -8.64 -7.35
C PHE A 85 13.98 -9.85 -8.29
N LEU A 86 12.77 -10.35 -8.55
CA LEU A 86 12.54 -11.43 -9.52
C LEU A 86 12.92 -11.02 -10.95
N ALA A 87 12.71 -9.74 -11.30
CA ALA A 87 13.09 -9.18 -12.59
C ALA A 87 14.58 -8.79 -12.68
N GLY A 88 15.33 -8.83 -11.58
CA GLY A 88 16.71 -8.35 -11.51
C GLY A 88 16.87 -6.83 -11.59
N ASP A 89 15.78 -6.06 -11.45
CA ASP A 89 15.78 -4.60 -11.50
C ASP A 89 16.16 -4.00 -10.14
N LEU A 90 17.46 -4.03 -9.85
CA LEU A 90 18.01 -3.44 -8.63
C LEU A 90 17.96 -1.90 -8.65
N TRP A 91 17.76 -1.29 -9.82
CA TRP A 91 17.61 0.16 -9.93
C TRP A 91 16.30 0.59 -9.30
N ALA A 92 15.19 -0.08 -9.64
CA ALA A 92 13.87 0.19 -9.06
C ALA A 92 13.81 0.01 -7.54
N THR A 93 14.68 -0.81 -6.95
CA THR A 93 14.71 -1.06 -5.48
C THR A 93 15.62 -0.10 -4.69
N ARG A 94 16.24 0.90 -5.33
CA ARG A 94 17.20 1.82 -4.66
C ARG A 94 16.62 2.58 -3.48
N PHE A 95 15.30 2.76 -3.43
CA PHE A 95 14.63 3.35 -2.27
C PHE A 95 14.90 2.58 -0.96
N LEU A 96 15.14 1.26 -1.02
CA LEU A 96 15.49 0.45 0.15
C LEU A 96 16.75 0.96 0.86
N VAL A 97 17.67 1.58 0.14
CA VAL A 97 18.95 2.07 0.66
C VAL A 97 19.02 3.59 0.73
N TYR A 98 17.89 4.29 0.59
CA TYR A 98 17.82 5.74 0.80
C TYR A 98 18.26 6.09 2.24
N PRO A 99 19.07 7.14 2.47
CA PRO A 99 19.50 8.18 1.53
C PRO A 99 20.87 7.93 0.86
N LEU A 100 21.42 6.73 0.93
CA LEU A 100 22.76 6.45 0.36
C LEU A 100 22.79 6.55 -1.16
N TYR A 101 21.67 6.20 -1.81
CA TYR A 101 21.49 6.36 -3.26
C TYR A 101 20.27 7.21 -3.56
N SER A 102 20.31 7.87 -4.72
CA SER A 102 19.13 8.55 -5.26
C SER A 102 18.05 7.54 -5.60
N VAL A 103 16.81 7.91 -5.28
CA VAL A 103 15.62 7.15 -5.65
C VAL A 103 15.37 7.22 -7.16
N PRO A 104 14.76 6.19 -7.76
CA PRO A 104 14.30 6.27 -9.14
C PRO A 104 13.30 7.41 -9.25
N VAL A 105 13.58 8.38 -10.13
CA VAL A 105 12.67 9.49 -10.43
C VAL A 105 12.05 9.22 -11.79
N SER A 106 10.72 9.16 -11.82
CA SER A 106 9.93 9.21 -13.05
C SER A 106 9.45 10.64 -13.29
N PRO A 107 9.32 11.11 -14.54
CA PRO A 107 8.68 12.40 -14.84
C PRO A 107 7.26 12.51 -14.27
N ALA A 108 6.59 11.38 -13.98
CA ALA A 108 5.29 11.36 -13.33
C ALA A 108 5.35 11.74 -11.83
N ASP A 109 6.51 11.65 -11.19
CA ASP A 109 6.70 11.92 -9.77
C ASP A 109 6.67 13.42 -9.44
N ASP A 110 6.99 14.28 -10.42
CA ASP A 110 6.89 15.74 -10.31
C ASP A 110 5.43 16.25 -10.36
N VAL A 111 4.47 15.36 -10.69
CA VAL A 111 3.05 15.70 -10.76
C VAL A 111 2.34 15.12 -9.56
N ALA A 112 1.70 15.99 -8.77
CA ALA A 112 0.96 15.57 -7.59
C ALA A 112 -0.03 14.40 -7.88
N PRO A 113 -0.10 13.36 -7.04
CA PRO A 113 -0.85 12.14 -7.36
C PRO A 113 -2.35 12.35 -7.56
N TRP A 114 -2.97 13.31 -6.87
CA TRP A 114 -4.39 13.66 -7.12
C TRP A 114 -4.56 14.34 -8.47
N VAL A 115 -3.60 15.15 -8.93
CA VAL A 115 -3.62 15.70 -10.30
C VAL A 115 -3.49 14.59 -11.31
N ARG A 116 -2.63 13.59 -11.06
CA ARG A 116 -2.56 12.38 -11.91
C ARG A 116 -3.87 11.61 -11.91
N LEU A 117 -4.47 11.39 -10.75
CA LEU A 117 -5.76 10.71 -10.61
C LEU A 117 -6.87 11.48 -11.33
N PHE A 118 -6.91 12.81 -11.19
CA PHE A 118 -7.87 13.67 -11.88
C PHE A 118 -7.65 13.63 -13.39
N ARG A 119 -6.41 13.70 -13.85
CA ARG A 119 -6.05 13.56 -15.28
C ARG A 119 -6.44 12.19 -15.83
N ILE A 120 -6.19 11.12 -15.07
CA ILE A 120 -6.62 9.74 -15.36
C ILE A 120 -8.15 9.65 -15.49
N TYR A 121 -8.90 10.32 -14.61
CA TYR A 121 -10.38 10.33 -14.67
C TYR A 121 -10.94 11.26 -15.74
N GLN A 122 -10.20 12.32 -16.12
CA GLN A 122 -10.59 13.24 -17.19
C GLN A 122 -10.29 12.68 -18.58
N GLU A 123 -9.24 11.87 -18.73
CA GLU A 123 -8.85 11.21 -19.98
C GLU A 123 -9.47 9.80 -20.08
N MET A 124 -10.80 9.70 -20.09
CA MET A 124 -11.52 8.42 -20.18
C MET A 124 -11.30 7.64 -21.50
N GLY A 125 -10.64 8.24 -22.49
CA GLY A 125 -10.54 7.70 -23.86
C GLY A 125 -9.58 6.51 -24.05
N THR A 126 -8.67 6.25 -23.12
CA THR A 126 -7.60 5.23 -23.28
C THR A 126 -7.60 4.14 -22.21
N HIS A 127 -8.62 4.09 -21.35
CA HIS A 127 -8.65 3.14 -20.24
C HIS A 127 -9.09 1.72 -20.63
N PRO A 128 -8.42 0.66 -20.15
CA PRO A 128 -8.88 -0.74 -20.30
C PRO A 128 -10.24 -1.00 -19.65
N GLN A 129 -10.72 -0.08 -18.81
CA GLN A 129 -12.03 -0.09 -18.17
C GLN A 129 -13.17 0.17 -19.15
N VAL A 130 -12.95 0.85 -20.28
CA VAL A 130 -13.99 1.08 -21.30
C VAL A 130 -14.47 -0.26 -21.86
N ASN A 131 -13.56 -1.19 -22.12
CA ASN A 131 -13.90 -2.55 -22.56
C ASN A 131 -14.71 -3.31 -21.51
N LEU A 132 -14.39 -3.15 -20.22
CA LEU A 132 -15.13 -3.75 -19.11
C LEU A 132 -16.52 -3.13 -18.94
N ILE A 133 -16.65 -1.81 -19.11
CA ILE A 133 -17.93 -1.09 -19.08
C ILE A 133 -18.81 -1.55 -20.25
N ILE A 134 -18.26 -1.64 -21.46
CA ILE A 134 -18.96 -2.14 -22.65
C ILE A 134 -19.40 -3.59 -22.42
N LEU A 135 -18.52 -4.46 -21.91
CA LEU A 135 -18.85 -5.84 -21.60
C LEU A 135 -19.98 -5.92 -20.57
N ALA A 136 -19.93 -5.13 -19.50
CA ALA A 136 -20.97 -5.08 -18.47
C ALA A 136 -22.31 -4.62 -19.04
N ILE A 137 -22.33 -3.60 -19.90
CA ILE A 137 -23.55 -3.12 -20.59
C ILE A 137 -24.11 -4.21 -21.50
N ALA A 138 -23.27 -4.86 -22.31
CA ALA A 138 -23.68 -5.93 -23.20
C ALA A 138 -24.30 -7.11 -22.42
N MET A 139 -23.67 -7.49 -21.30
CA MET A 139 -24.19 -8.53 -20.40
C MET A 139 -25.54 -8.13 -19.81
N PHE A 140 -25.67 -6.91 -19.30
CA PHE A 140 -26.90 -6.41 -18.68
C PHE A 140 -28.06 -6.36 -19.68
N VAL A 141 -27.84 -5.80 -20.88
CA VAL A 141 -28.84 -5.73 -21.95
C VAL A 141 -29.20 -7.13 -22.43
N GLY A 142 -28.21 -7.99 -22.64
CA GLY A 142 -28.41 -9.38 -23.05
C GLY A 142 -29.29 -10.15 -22.08
N LEU A 143 -29.00 -10.09 -20.79
CA LEU A 143 -29.80 -10.72 -19.73
C LEU A 143 -31.24 -10.17 -19.69
N ARG A 144 -31.41 -8.85 -19.82
CA ARG A 144 -32.74 -8.19 -19.87
C ARG A 144 -33.57 -8.66 -21.07
N LEU A 145 -32.96 -8.76 -22.25
CA LEU A 145 -33.64 -9.22 -23.46
C LEU A 145 -33.96 -10.72 -23.38
N TYR A 146 -33.03 -11.52 -22.85
CA TYR A 146 -33.24 -12.95 -22.66
C TYR A 146 -34.43 -13.24 -21.73
N HIS A 147 -34.50 -12.56 -20.57
CA HIS A 147 -35.63 -12.68 -19.64
C HIS A 147 -36.96 -12.18 -20.23
N ARG A 148 -36.94 -11.17 -21.11
CA ARG A 148 -38.16 -10.73 -21.82
C ARG A 148 -38.66 -11.77 -22.83
N LYS A 149 -37.74 -12.46 -23.51
CA LYS A 149 -38.09 -13.51 -24.49
C LYS A 149 -38.48 -14.84 -23.85
N HIS A 150 -37.94 -15.13 -22.66
CA HIS A 150 -38.22 -16.33 -21.89
C HIS A 150 -38.75 -15.95 -20.50
N PRO A 151 -39.97 -15.37 -20.42
CA PRO A 151 -40.57 -15.11 -19.12
C PRO A 151 -40.70 -16.43 -18.37
N ARG A 152 -40.26 -16.46 -17.12
CA ARG A 152 -40.46 -17.64 -16.28
C ARG A 152 -41.97 -17.87 -16.17
N SER A 153 -42.39 -19.07 -16.53
CA SER A 153 -43.72 -19.56 -16.23
C SER A 153 -43.75 -19.78 -14.72
N ASP A 154 -44.26 -18.79 -13.98
CA ASP A 154 -44.55 -18.98 -12.57
C ASP A 154 -45.67 -20.02 -12.48
N CYS A 155 -45.33 -21.24 -12.06
CA CYS A 155 -46.29 -22.27 -11.70
C CYS A 155 -47.05 -21.79 -10.46
N VAL A 156 -48.34 -21.53 -10.63
CA VAL A 156 -49.36 -21.61 -9.57
C VAL A 156 -49.72 -23.07 -9.37
#